data_AF-K5WVZ4-F1
#
_entry.id   AF-K5WVZ4-F1
#
_cell.length_a   1.000
_cell.length_b   1.000
_cell.length_c   1.000
_cell.angle_alpha   90.00
_cell.angle_beta   90.00
_cell.angle_gamma   90.00
#
_symmetry.space_group_name_H-M   'P 1'
#
loop_
_entity.id
_entity.type
_entity.pdbx_description
1 polymer ?
#
loop_
_entity_poly.entity_id
_entity_poly.type
_entity_poly.pdbx_seq_one_letter_code
_entity_poly.pdbx_strand_id
1 'polypeptide(L)'
;MLRGSTLPSNPTRPANLRTKPLSLSQERRLVAYLDNEFLQLTRGYKKRTEQTTTVPTLHKYITYARRLLAFILQIPPLDPSTSLRIQYMLRLTGDVLSAIVGYKLSPRAPPKGNYNEQVDRREETQSEEDEEPRDYTSALRELLDWLDDLDQAWLAVLQNQIWDPDAGEGVDLILEVEIANGEDTGSSSTEGENGHASKQTQLKSTPISQTDITRLRSLLVTSIANLEEWLSDPGKGGRDNTTDAREEDDVSGMLERLGVLDEFDDLFGRTMDFLSGFGGGFALEPETIVKGDDEEDEEADMVEVVTNEYS
;
A
#
# COMPACT_ATOMS: atom_id res chain seq x y z
N MET A 1 3.98 27.03 14.91
CA MET A 1 2.60 27.55 15.10
C MET A 1 1.86 26.60 16.01
N LEU A 2 1.25 27.15 17.04
CA LEU A 2 0.70 26.47 18.21
C LEU A 2 -0.57 25.71 17.82
N ARG A 3 -0.56 24.37 17.91
CA ARG A 3 -1.79 23.56 17.92
C ARG A 3 -2.52 23.87 19.23
N GLY A 4 -3.50 24.76 19.16
CA GLY A 4 -4.37 25.10 20.28
C GLY A 4 -5.28 23.93 20.62
N SER A 5 -5.08 23.34 21.79
CA SER A 5 -5.96 22.34 22.39
C SER A 5 -7.34 22.94 22.70
N THR A 6 -8.30 22.72 21.81
CA THR A 6 -9.72 22.98 22.06
C THR A 6 -10.42 21.69 22.51
N LEU A 7 -10.75 21.66 23.81
CA LEU A 7 -11.84 20.95 24.52
C LEU A 7 -12.17 19.46 24.20
N PRO A 8 -12.55 18.66 25.22
CA PRO A 8 -12.86 17.25 25.07
C PRO A 8 -14.17 17.09 24.28
N SER A 9 -14.04 16.62 23.03
CA SER A 9 -15.15 16.15 22.23
C SER A 9 -15.82 14.98 22.95
N ASN A 10 -17.15 15.06 23.03
CA ASN A 10 -18.04 13.97 23.40
C ASN A 10 -17.57 12.70 22.66
N PRO A 11 -17.39 11.53 23.32
CA PRO A 11 -17.04 10.28 22.64
C PRO A 11 -18.21 9.91 21.74
N THR A 12 -18.19 10.49 20.54
CA THR A 12 -19.18 10.30 19.52
C THR A 12 -19.01 8.86 19.12
N ARG A 13 -19.97 8.06 19.58
CA ARG A 13 -20.07 6.62 19.40
C ARG A 13 -19.37 6.23 18.10
N PRO A 14 -18.32 5.38 18.14
CA PRO A 14 -17.62 4.98 16.93
C PRO A 14 -18.69 4.56 15.94
N ALA A 15 -18.70 5.19 14.76
CA ALA A 15 -19.66 4.87 13.74
C ALA A 15 -19.59 3.35 13.59
N ASN A 16 -20.68 2.65 13.89
CA ASN A 16 -20.75 1.21 13.73
C ASN A 16 -20.59 0.95 12.22
N LEU A 17 -19.34 0.83 11.76
CA LEU A 17 -18.97 0.50 10.40
C LEU A 17 -19.43 -0.93 10.19
N ARG A 18 -20.70 -1.08 9.83
CA ARG A 18 -21.32 -2.38 9.55
C ARG A 18 -20.70 -2.94 8.28
N THR A 19 -19.58 -3.62 8.42
CA THR A 19 -18.88 -4.28 7.32
C THR A 19 -19.55 -5.62 7.04
N LYS A 20 -20.57 -5.60 6.19
CA LYS A 20 -21.11 -6.82 5.59
C LYS A 20 -20.21 -7.23 4.42
N PRO A 21 -19.91 -8.53 4.23
CA PRO A 21 -19.24 -9.00 3.03
C PRO A 21 -19.99 -8.54 1.76
N LEU A 22 -19.25 -8.27 0.70
CA LEU A 22 -19.85 -7.90 -0.57
C LEU A 22 -20.58 -9.09 -1.17
N SER A 23 -21.75 -8.86 -1.76
CA SER A 23 -22.39 -9.86 -2.61
C SER A 23 -21.59 -10.04 -3.91
N LEU A 24 -21.68 -11.22 -4.53
CA LEU A 24 -21.02 -11.51 -5.81
C LEU A 24 -21.33 -10.48 -6.92
N SER A 25 -22.55 -9.92 -6.94
CA SER A 25 -22.92 -8.86 -7.89
C SER A 25 -22.25 -7.52 -7.57
N GLN A 26 -22.07 -7.19 -6.28
CA GLN A 26 -21.31 -6.01 -5.87
C GLN A 26 -19.83 -6.18 -6.21
N GLU A 27 -19.23 -7.34 -5.95
CA GLU A 27 -17.83 -7.62 -6.31
C GLU A 27 -17.58 -7.48 -7.81
N ARG A 28 -18.45 -8.05 -8.66
CA ARG A 28 -18.31 -7.92 -10.12
C ARG A 28 -18.37 -6.47 -10.59
N ARG A 29 -19.27 -5.66 -10.01
CA ARG A 29 -19.38 -4.23 -10.34
C ARG A 29 -18.17 -3.43 -9.85
N LEU A 30 -17.71 -3.75 -8.64
CA LEU A 30 -16.50 -3.17 -8.04
C LEU A 30 -15.27 -3.45 -8.91
N VAL A 31 -15.06 -4.70 -9.32
CA VAL A 31 -13.97 -5.10 -10.23
C VAL A 31 -14.02 -4.30 -11.53
N ALA A 32 -15.19 -4.28 -12.19
CA ALA A 32 -15.35 -3.57 -13.46
C ALA A 32 -15.06 -2.06 -13.31
N TYR A 33 -15.46 -1.46 -12.20
CA TYR A 33 -15.17 -0.06 -11.89
C TYR A 33 -13.67 0.15 -11.66
N LEU A 34 -13.05 -0.60 -10.74
CA LEU A 34 -11.63 -0.47 -10.41
C LEU A 34 -10.75 -0.69 -11.64
N ASP A 35 -11.01 -1.71 -12.44
CA ASP A 35 -10.25 -1.97 -13.66
C ASP A 35 -10.32 -0.81 -14.66
N ASN A 36 -11.50 -0.19 -14.79
CA ASN A 36 -11.68 1.00 -15.61
C ASN A 36 -10.91 2.22 -15.05
N GLU A 37 -10.90 2.41 -13.73
CA GLU A 37 -10.16 3.50 -13.10
C GLU A 37 -8.65 3.31 -13.18
N PHE A 38 -8.13 2.09 -12.98
CA PHE A 38 -6.73 1.77 -13.22
C PHE A 38 -6.34 2.02 -14.67
N LEU A 39 -7.20 1.63 -15.62
CA LEU A 39 -6.96 1.90 -17.04
C LEU A 39 -6.90 3.41 -17.34
N GLN A 40 -7.74 4.22 -16.70
CA GLN A 40 -7.68 5.68 -16.81
C GLN A 40 -6.39 6.24 -16.22
N LEU A 41 -6.00 5.79 -15.02
CA LEU A 41 -4.76 6.19 -14.36
C LEU A 41 -3.53 5.88 -15.24
N THR A 42 -3.42 4.64 -15.76
CA THR A 42 -2.31 4.23 -16.62
C THR A 42 -2.29 5.01 -17.94
N ARG A 43 -3.46 5.23 -18.56
CA ARG A 43 -3.55 6.05 -19.79
C ARG A 43 -3.12 7.48 -19.53
N GLY A 44 -3.57 8.05 -18.42
CA GLY A 44 -3.19 9.39 -17.98
C GLY A 44 -1.68 9.53 -17.81
N TYR A 45 -1.05 8.58 -17.10
CA TYR A 45 0.39 8.53 -16.92
C TYR A 45 1.17 8.40 -18.24
N LYS A 46 0.74 7.51 -19.14
CA LYS A 46 1.38 7.33 -20.46
C LYS A 46 1.29 8.60 -21.31
N LYS A 47 0.24 9.40 -21.12
CA LYS A 47 0.00 10.66 -21.81
C LYS A 47 0.40 11.89 -21.01
N ARG A 48 1.16 11.76 -19.91
CA ARG A 48 1.45 12.87 -18.98
C ARG A 48 2.10 14.10 -19.61
N THR A 49 2.74 13.96 -20.77
CA THR A 49 3.35 15.06 -21.53
C THR A 49 2.37 15.74 -22.50
N GLU A 50 1.20 15.13 -22.76
CA GLU A 50 0.15 15.69 -23.59
C GLU A 50 -0.68 16.70 -22.79
N GLN A 51 -1.01 17.86 -23.37
CA GLN A 51 -1.83 18.89 -22.70
C GLN A 51 -3.26 18.42 -22.38
N THR A 52 -3.72 17.34 -23.03
CA THR A 52 -5.08 16.80 -22.89
C THR A 52 -5.19 15.75 -21.77
N THR A 53 -4.09 15.35 -21.14
CA THR A 53 -4.13 14.35 -20.06
C THR A 53 -4.79 14.89 -18.80
N THR A 54 -5.45 14.00 -18.06
CA THR A 54 -6.10 14.33 -16.78
C THR A 54 -5.12 14.45 -15.63
N VAL A 55 -3.94 13.83 -15.75
CA VAL A 55 -2.89 13.76 -14.71
C VAL A 55 -1.53 14.26 -15.23
N PRO A 56 -1.42 15.53 -15.66
CA PRO A 56 -0.17 16.08 -16.22
C PRO A 56 0.94 16.30 -15.18
N THR A 57 0.60 16.32 -13.89
CA THR A 57 1.52 16.62 -12.79
C THR A 57 1.49 15.51 -11.75
N LEU A 58 2.58 15.38 -11.00
CA LEU A 58 2.69 14.43 -9.89
C LEU A 58 1.54 14.61 -8.88
N HIS A 59 1.25 15.86 -8.48
CA HIS A 59 0.10 16.21 -7.62
C HIS A 59 -1.23 15.62 -8.10
N LYS A 60 -1.57 15.83 -9.38
CA LYS A 60 -2.84 15.31 -9.94
C LYS A 60 -2.85 13.79 -10.00
N TYR A 61 -1.70 13.18 -10.26
CA TYR A 61 -1.55 11.73 -10.28
C TYR A 61 -1.71 11.12 -8.89
N ILE A 62 -1.01 11.64 -7.88
CA ILE A 62 -1.12 11.25 -6.47
C ILE A 62 -2.55 11.45 -5.96
N THR A 63 -3.17 12.59 -6.27
CA THR A 63 -4.58 12.85 -5.91
C THR A 63 -5.52 11.80 -6.49
N TYR A 64 -5.29 11.34 -7.73
CA TYR A 64 -6.06 10.26 -8.33
C TYR A 64 -5.78 8.93 -7.61
N ALA A 65 -4.50 8.60 -7.38
CA ALA A 65 -4.08 7.38 -6.69
C ALA A 65 -4.65 7.30 -5.27
N ARG A 66 -4.67 8.39 -4.51
CA ARG A 66 -5.26 8.48 -3.17
C ARG A 66 -6.76 8.17 -3.18
N ARG A 67 -7.49 8.59 -4.22
CA ARG A 67 -8.92 8.22 -4.37
C ARG A 67 -9.11 6.72 -4.60
N LEU A 68 -8.23 6.09 -5.39
CA LEU A 68 -8.27 4.65 -5.58
C LEU A 68 -7.88 3.90 -4.32
N LEU A 69 -6.84 4.36 -3.61
CA LEU A 69 -6.44 3.82 -2.32
C LEU A 69 -7.62 3.81 -1.34
N ALA A 70 -8.25 4.98 -1.14
CA ALA A 70 -9.41 5.11 -0.29
C ALA A 70 -10.54 4.15 -0.70
N PHE A 71 -10.81 4.01 -2.00
CA PHE A 71 -11.86 3.10 -2.49
C PHE A 71 -11.52 1.61 -2.28
N ILE A 72 -10.26 1.21 -2.48
CA ILE A 72 -9.79 -0.16 -2.24
C ILE A 72 -9.85 -0.50 -0.74
N LEU A 73 -9.54 0.47 0.13
CA LEU A 73 -9.59 0.29 1.58
C LEU A 73 -11.02 0.18 2.14
N GLN A 74 -12.03 0.61 1.39
CA GLN A 74 -13.44 0.35 1.71
C GLN A 74 -13.91 -1.08 1.37
N ILE A 75 -13.06 -1.91 0.73
CA ILE A 75 -13.37 -3.32 0.51
C ILE A 75 -13.31 -4.05 1.86
N PRO A 76 -14.38 -4.76 2.29
CA PRO A 76 -14.39 -5.43 3.59
C PRO A 76 -13.24 -6.45 3.70
N PRO A 77 -12.52 -6.52 4.84
CA PRO A 77 -11.54 -7.57 5.14
C PRO A 77 -12.23 -8.89 5.53
N LEU A 78 -13.27 -9.27 4.79
CA LEU A 78 -14.09 -10.45 5.03
C LEU A 78 -14.23 -11.24 3.74
N ASP A 79 -14.20 -12.57 3.85
CA ASP A 79 -14.27 -13.44 2.70
C ASP A 79 -15.67 -13.37 2.05
N PRO A 80 -15.74 -13.41 0.70
CA PRO A 80 -14.64 -13.66 -0.25
C PRO A 80 -13.82 -12.42 -0.68
N SER A 81 -14.20 -11.23 -0.22
CA SER A 81 -13.65 -9.94 -0.69
C SER A 81 -12.23 -9.64 -0.21
N THR A 82 -11.71 -10.36 0.79
CA THR A 82 -10.34 -10.20 1.32
C THR A 82 -9.28 -10.30 0.23
N SER A 83 -9.35 -11.36 -0.60
CA SER A 83 -8.44 -11.59 -1.72
C SER A 83 -8.46 -10.44 -2.74
N LEU A 84 -9.64 -9.86 -2.98
CA LEU A 84 -9.83 -8.77 -3.90
C LEU A 84 -9.15 -7.48 -3.41
N ARG A 85 -9.29 -7.20 -2.10
CA ARG A 85 -8.62 -6.06 -1.45
C ARG A 85 -7.11 -6.17 -1.61
N ILE A 86 -6.53 -7.33 -1.27
CA ILE A 86 -5.09 -7.58 -1.39
C ILE A 86 -4.61 -7.41 -2.83
N GLN A 87 -5.31 -8.01 -3.80
CA GLN A 87 -4.94 -7.95 -5.20
C GLN A 87 -4.88 -6.51 -5.74
N TYR A 88 -5.89 -5.70 -5.44
CA TYR A 88 -5.92 -4.32 -5.89
C TYR A 88 -4.94 -3.41 -5.13
N MET A 89 -4.67 -3.67 -3.85
CA MET A 89 -3.60 -2.99 -3.11
C MET A 89 -2.23 -3.27 -3.73
N LEU A 90 -1.91 -4.54 -4.03
CA LEU A 90 -0.67 -4.91 -4.72
C LEU A 90 -0.55 -4.20 -6.07
N ARG A 91 -1.63 -4.17 -6.86
CA ARG A 91 -1.66 -3.49 -8.15
C ARG A 91 -1.46 -1.99 -8.02
N LEU A 92 -2.15 -1.32 -7.10
CA LEU A 92 -2.01 0.11 -6.86
C LEU A 92 -0.58 0.47 -6.50
N THR A 93 0.00 -0.27 -5.55
CA THR A 93 1.36 -0.04 -5.07
C THR A 93 2.35 -0.16 -6.23
N GLY A 94 2.24 -1.22 -7.05
CA GLY A 94 3.13 -1.42 -8.19
C GLY A 94 2.98 -0.36 -9.27
N ASP A 95 1.75 -0.07 -9.69
CA ASP A 95 1.46 0.89 -10.76
C ASP A 95 1.88 2.31 -10.37
N VAL A 96 1.62 2.73 -9.13
CA VAL A 96 1.87 4.10 -8.67
C VAL A 96 3.35 4.33 -8.41
N LEU A 97 4.02 3.44 -7.66
CA LEU A 97 5.45 3.58 -7.38
C LEU A 97 6.30 3.56 -8.65
N SER A 98 5.95 2.72 -9.62
CA SER A 98 6.62 2.70 -10.93
C SER A 98 6.34 3.95 -11.78
N ALA A 99 5.24 4.65 -11.56
CA ALA A 99 4.85 5.82 -12.34
C ALA A 99 5.38 7.14 -11.77
N ILE A 100 5.56 7.23 -10.44
CA ILE A 100 6.05 8.45 -9.76
C ILE A 100 7.35 8.94 -10.38
N VAL A 101 8.31 8.05 -10.59
CA VAL A 101 9.62 8.34 -11.19
C VAL A 101 9.54 8.91 -12.61
N GLY A 102 8.40 8.74 -13.29
CA GLY A 102 8.15 9.30 -14.61
C GLY A 102 7.74 10.78 -14.60
N TYR A 103 7.41 11.35 -13.44
CA TYR A 103 7.05 12.76 -13.31
C TYR A 103 8.26 13.63 -13.00
N LYS A 104 8.23 14.85 -13.55
CA LYS A 104 9.20 15.88 -13.19
C LYS A 104 8.76 16.52 -11.88
N LEU A 105 9.68 16.66 -10.94
CA LEU A 105 9.53 17.59 -9.83
C LEU A 105 9.60 18.99 -10.43
N SER A 106 8.45 19.57 -10.80
CA SER A 106 8.44 20.94 -11.31
C SER A 106 8.58 21.87 -10.10
N PRO A 107 9.54 22.81 -10.11
CA PRO A 107 9.45 23.97 -9.23
C PRO A 107 8.06 24.55 -9.39
N ARG A 108 7.38 24.85 -8.29
CA ARG A 108 6.17 25.66 -8.36
C ARG A 108 6.55 26.97 -9.04
N ALA A 109 6.07 27.18 -10.26
CA ALA A 109 6.30 28.44 -10.95
C ALA A 109 5.79 29.55 -10.02
N PRO A 110 6.59 30.60 -9.77
CA PRO A 110 6.12 31.71 -8.96
C PRO A 110 4.78 32.16 -9.56
N PRO A 111 3.77 32.47 -8.71
CA PRO A 111 2.51 32.98 -9.22
C PRO A 111 2.87 34.12 -10.16
N LYS A 112 2.46 34.01 -11.43
CA LYS A 112 2.60 35.09 -12.40
C LYS A 112 1.73 36.22 -11.86
N GLY A 113 2.29 37.01 -10.94
CA GLY A 113 1.73 38.27 -10.54
C GLY A 113 1.48 39.02 -11.84
N ASN A 114 0.30 39.62 -11.97
CA ASN A 114 0.04 40.58 -13.03
C ASN A 114 1.01 41.75 -12.84
N TYR A 115 2.28 41.58 -13.19
CA TYR A 115 3.25 42.65 -13.38
C TYR A 115 2.90 43.32 -14.70
N ASN A 116 1.70 43.89 -14.77
CA ASN A 116 1.44 45.06 -15.59
C ASN A 116 2.06 46.24 -14.86
N GLU A 117 3.40 46.26 -14.76
CA GLU A 117 4.12 47.46 -14.41
C GLU A 117 5.10 47.72 -15.53
N GLN A 118 4.60 48.49 -16.50
CA GLN A 118 5.40 49.23 -17.45
C GLN A 118 6.45 50.03 -16.67
N VAL A 119 7.69 49.56 -16.64
CA VAL A 119 8.82 50.39 -16.28
C VAL A 119 9.84 50.28 -17.39
N ASP A 120 9.70 51.21 -18.35
CA ASP A 120 10.81 51.76 -19.11
C ASP A 120 11.93 52.18 -18.14
N ARG A 121 12.93 51.33 -17.88
CA ARG A 121 14.24 51.79 -17.41
C ARG A 121 15.33 50.72 -17.41
N ARG A 122 16.31 51.01 -18.26
CA ARG A 122 17.77 50.79 -18.10
C ARG A 122 18.27 49.35 -17.95
N GLU A 123 18.94 48.96 -19.02
CA GLU A 123 20.17 48.16 -19.01
C GLU A 123 21.04 48.51 -17.79
N GLU A 124 21.27 47.56 -16.88
CA GLU A 124 22.53 47.39 -16.15
C GLU A 124 22.53 46.10 -15.30
N THR A 125 23.55 45.27 -15.57
CA THR A 125 24.14 44.21 -14.73
C THR A 125 23.34 42.93 -14.42
N GLN A 126 23.69 41.88 -15.19
CA GLN A 126 23.49 40.46 -14.87
C GLN A 126 24.15 40.11 -13.52
N SER A 127 23.35 39.90 -12.49
CA SER A 127 23.71 39.11 -11.32
C SER A 127 22.99 37.76 -11.43
N GLU A 128 23.71 36.73 -11.89
CA GLU A 128 23.23 35.34 -12.02
C GLU A 128 23.06 34.61 -10.66
N GLU A 129 23.19 35.31 -9.52
CA GLU A 129 23.29 34.66 -8.20
C GLU A 129 21.99 34.61 -7.37
N ASP A 130 20.89 35.23 -7.83
CA ASP A 130 19.59 35.15 -7.16
C ASP A 130 18.66 34.14 -7.83
N GLU A 131 19.10 32.89 -8.03
CA GLU A 131 18.17 31.79 -8.29
C GLU A 131 17.33 31.59 -7.01
N GLU A 132 16.10 32.14 -6.99
CA GLU A 132 15.14 31.86 -5.92
C GLU A 132 15.06 30.35 -5.66
N PRO A 133 15.04 29.92 -4.38
CA PRO A 133 14.98 28.52 -4.02
C PRO A 133 13.71 27.89 -4.59
N ARG A 134 13.90 27.08 -5.62
CA ARG A 134 12.85 26.34 -6.32
C ARG A 134 12.07 25.50 -5.30
N ASP A 135 10.77 25.75 -5.17
CA ASP A 135 9.90 25.05 -4.22
C ASP A 135 9.53 23.62 -4.71
N TYR A 136 10.54 22.74 -4.77
CA TYR A 136 10.37 21.29 -4.94
C TYR A 136 9.75 20.63 -3.69
N THR A 137 9.82 21.34 -2.56
CA THR A 137 9.48 20.83 -1.24
C THR A 137 8.01 20.46 -1.14
N SER A 138 7.12 21.20 -1.81
CA SER A 138 5.68 20.93 -1.79
C SER A 138 5.31 19.62 -2.46
N ALA A 139 5.83 19.36 -3.66
CA ALA A 139 5.54 18.13 -4.41
C ALA A 139 6.15 16.89 -3.74
N LEU A 140 7.36 17.03 -3.18
CA LEU A 140 8.01 15.95 -2.46
C LEU A 140 7.29 15.62 -1.16
N ARG A 141 6.90 16.63 -0.36
CA ARG A 141 6.12 16.40 0.87
C ARG A 141 4.78 15.75 0.59
N GLU A 142 4.07 16.18 -0.44
CA GLU A 142 2.81 15.53 -0.82
C GLU A 142 3.02 14.05 -1.20
N LEU A 143 4.14 13.74 -1.87
CA LEU A 143 4.51 12.37 -2.17
C LEU A 143 4.80 11.57 -0.90
N LEU A 144 5.59 12.11 0.03
CA LEU A 144 5.90 11.46 1.30
C LEU A 144 4.64 11.23 2.14
N ASP A 145 3.77 12.23 2.25
CA ASP A 145 2.46 12.11 2.91
C ASP A 145 1.64 10.96 2.29
N TRP A 146 1.62 10.85 0.97
CA TRP A 146 0.92 9.76 0.28
C TRP A 146 1.60 8.39 0.50
N LEU A 147 2.92 8.34 0.62
CA LEU A 147 3.63 7.10 0.91
C LEU A 147 3.41 6.64 2.35
N ASP A 148 3.32 7.55 3.32
CA ASP A 148 2.91 7.24 4.70
C ASP A 148 1.45 6.75 4.74
N ASP A 149 0.53 7.40 4.02
CA ASP A 149 -0.86 6.92 3.84
C ASP A 149 -0.86 5.46 3.29
N LEU A 150 0.02 5.17 2.34
CA LEU A 150 0.14 3.85 1.71
C LEU A 150 0.74 2.80 2.66
N ASP A 151 1.72 3.17 3.48
CA ASP A 151 2.28 2.30 4.52
C ASP A 151 1.23 1.92 5.57
N GLN A 152 0.49 2.91 6.08
CA GLN A 152 -0.62 2.66 7.02
C GLN A 152 -1.72 1.81 6.39
N ALA A 153 -2.06 2.07 5.14
CA ALA A 153 -3.03 1.27 4.40
C ALA A 153 -2.59 -0.20 4.29
N TRP A 154 -1.31 -0.46 4.06
CA TRP A 154 -0.76 -1.81 4.03
C TRP A 154 -0.81 -2.49 5.38
N LEU A 155 -0.45 -1.82 6.47
CA LEU A 155 -0.61 -2.37 7.82
C LEU A 155 -2.04 -2.79 8.09
N ALA A 156 -3.02 -1.93 7.78
CA ALA A 156 -4.43 -2.24 7.95
C ALA A 156 -4.86 -3.46 7.13
N VAL A 157 -4.36 -3.62 5.91
CA VAL A 157 -4.63 -4.78 5.05
C VAL A 157 -4.00 -6.05 5.63
N LEU A 158 -2.74 -5.97 6.04
CA LEU A 158 -1.98 -7.09 6.58
C LEU A 158 -2.55 -7.60 7.91
N GLN A 159 -3.14 -6.71 8.71
CA GLN A 159 -3.79 -7.03 9.98
C GLN A 159 -5.28 -7.36 9.83
N ASN A 160 -5.83 -7.44 8.61
CA ASN A 160 -7.26 -7.64 8.34
C ASN A 160 -8.18 -6.61 9.04
N GLN A 161 -7.70 -5.37 9.20
CA GLN A 161 -8.42 -4.27 9.83
C GLN A 161 -9.29 -3.50 8.84
N ILE A 162 -10.32 -2.83 9.37
CA ILE A 162 -11.12 -1.86 8.60
C ILE A 162 -10.35 -0.55 8.54
N TRP A 163 -10.42 0.16 7.43
CA TRP A 163 -9.82 1.49 7.33
C TRP A 163 -10.78 2.57 7.82
N ASP A 164 -10.33 3.40 8.76
CA ASP A 164 -11.00 4.64 9.15
C ASP A 164 -10.47 5.80 8.28
N PRO A 165 -11.28 6.36 7.36
CA PRO A 165 -10.85 7.44 6.48
C PRO A 165 -10.65 8.78 7.21
N ASP A 166 -11.27 8.98 8.37
CA ASP A 166 -11.15 10.23 9.13
C ASP A 166 -9.85 10.24 9.96
N ALA A 167 -9.49 9.08 10.51
CA ALA A 167 -8.25 8.90 11.28
C ALA A 167 -7.03 8.55 10.41
N GLY A 168 -7.24 7.97 9.22
CA GLY A 168 -6.15 7.50 8.36
C GLY A 168 -5.44 6.27 8.92
N GLU A 169 -6.15 5.42 9.66
CA GLU A 169 -5.58 4.25 10.34
C GLU A 169 -6.46 3.00 10.23
N GLY A 170 -5.84 1.84 10.46
CA GLY A 170 -6.54 0.57 10.60
C GLY A 170 -7.20 0.44 11.98
N VAL A 171 -8.46 0.04 11.98
CA VAL A 171 -9.26 -0.21 13.18
C VAL A 171 -9.69 -1.67 13.19
N ASP A 172 -9.56 -2.31 14.35
CA ASP A 172 -9.96 -3.70 14.54
C ASP A 172 -11.44 -3.93 14.22
N LEU A 173 -11.69 -5.00 13.48
CA LEU A 173 -13.04 -5.42 13.13
C LEU A 173 -13.74 -6.02 14.35
N ILE A 174 -14.64 -5.24 14.96
CA ILE A 174 -15.53 -5.73 16.02
C ILE A 174 -16.72 -6.43 15.37
N LEU A 175 -16.68 -7.76 15.32
CA LEU A 175 -17.84 -8.56 14.93
C LEU A 175 -18.81 -8.64 16.11
N GLU A 176 -19.95 -7.96 16.01
CA GLU A 176 -21.10 -8.21 16.89
C GLU A 176 -21.57 -9.65 16.64
N VAL A 177 -21.01 -10.61 17.37
CA VAL A 177 -21.56 -11.96 17.44
C VAL A 177 -22.87 -11.79 18.18
N GLU A 178 -23.97 -11.77 17.42
CA GLU A 178 -25.33 -11.88 17.96
C GLU A 178 -25.42 -13.30 18.54
N ILE A 179 -24.85 -13.47 19.73
CA ILE A 179 -25.04 -14.67 20.54
C ILE A 179 -26.53 -14.61 20.86
N ALA A 180 -27.31 -15.33 20.05
CA ALA A 180 -28.67 -15.69 20.37
C ALA A 180 -28.60 -16.55 21.64
N ASN A 181 -28.32 -15.90 22.77
CA ASN A 181 -28.60 -16.42 24.09
C ASN A 181 -30.12 -16.52 24.09
N GLY A 182 -30.60 -17.71 23.75
CA GLY A 182 -31.94 -18.14 24.05
C GLY A 182 -32.09 -18.03 25.55
N GLU A 183 -32.56 -16.88 26.02
CA GLU A 183 -33.34 -16.83 27.24
C GLU A 183 -34.65 -17.53 26.94
N ASP A 184 -34.54 -18.84 27.11
CA ASP A 184 -35.54 -19.83 27.41
C ASP A 184 -36.61 -19.23 28.34
N THR A 185 -37.56 -18.49 27.75
CA THR A 185 -38.75 -17.99 28.43
C THR A 185 -39.98 -18.53 27.71
N GLY A 186 -40.17 -19.84 27.92
CA GLY A 186 -41.49 -20.38 28.24
C GLY A 186 -42.49 -20.48 27.09
N SER A 187 -42.59 -21.71 26.57
CA SER A 187 -43.86 -22.42 26.38
C SER A 187 -44.94 -21.74 25.52
N SER A 188 -45.05 -22.18 24.27
CA SER A 188 -46.33 -22.64 23.73
C SER A 188 -46.11 -23.40 22.42
N SER A 189 -46.24 -24.72 22.55
CA SER A 189 -46.44 -25.69 21.49
C SER A 189 -47.32 -25.18 20.34
N THR A 190 -46.71 -25.01 19.17
CA THR A 190 -47.43 -25.10 17.89
C THR A 190 -46.53 -25.83 16.91
N GLU A 191 -46.84 -27.11 16.71
CA GLU A 191 -46.19 -27.99 15.75
C GLU A 191 -46.48 -27.48 14.34
N GLY A 192 -45.45 -26.96 13.69
CA GLY A 192 -45.49 -26.48 12.31
C GLY A 192 -44.13 -26.68 11.68
N GLU A 193 -43.89 -27.90 11.21
CA GLU A 193 -42.67 -28.31 10.50
C GLU A 193 -42.46 -27.43 9.25
N ASN A 194 -41.47 -26.54 9.32
CA ASN A 194 -40.69 -26.07 8.16
C ASN A 194 -39.38 -25.48 8.69
N GLY A 195 -38.47 -26.38 9.08
CA GLY A 195 -37.14 -26.05 9.60
C GLY A 195 -36.22 -25.50 8.50
N HIS A 196 -36.32 -24.20 8.24
CA HIS A 196 -35.24 -23.47 7.58
C HIS A 196 -34.15 -23.20 8.60
N ALA A 197 -33.20 -24.15 8.69
CA ALA A 197 -31.94 -23.96 9.39
C ALA A 197 -31.26 -22.70 8.84
N SER A 198 -31.34 -21.60 9.58
CA SER A 198 -30.57 -20.39 9.32
C SER A 198 -29.10 -20.74 9.52
N LYS A 199 -28.42 -21.09 8.42
CA LYS A 199 -26.97 -21.23 8.35
C LYS A 199 -26.37 -19.90 8.79
N GLN A 200 -25.93 -19.82 10.05
CA GLN A 200 -25.00 -18.78 10.47
C GLN A 200 -23.74 -18.96 9.61
N THR A 201 -23.61 -18.11 8.59
CA THR A 201 -22.39 -18.01 7.80
C THR A 201 -21.31 -17.48 8.72
N GLN A 202 -20.44 -18.37 9.20
CA GLN A 202 -19.23 -18.01 9.92
C GLN A 202 -18.47 -16.98 9.07
N LEU A 203 -18.42 -15.74 9.53
CA LEU A 203 -17.61 -14.69 8.92
C LEU A 203 -16.15 -15.09 9.13
N LYS A 204 -15.43 -15.32 8.02
CA LYS A 204 -14.01 -15.68 8.02
C LYS A 204 -13.26 -14.60 7.26
N SER A 205 -12.04 -14.32 7.70
CA SER A 205 -11.06 -13.50 6.98
C SER A 205 -9.88 -14.41 6.64
N THR A 206 -9.59 -14.59 5.36
CA THR A 206 -8.42 -15.35 4.94
C THR A 206 -7.16 -14.49 5.14
N PRO A 207 -6.13 -14.96 5.87
CA PRO A 207 -4.88 -14.22 6.00
C PRO A 207 -4.18 -14.09 4.63
N ILE A 208 -3.35 -13.05 4.47
CA ILE A 208 -2.57 -12.85 3.25
C ILE A 208 -1.67 -14.07 2.96
N SER A 209 -1.56 -14.45 1.69
CA SER A 209 -0.73 -15.58 1.30
C SER A 209 0.76 -15.24 1.36
N GLN A 210 1.62 -16.25 1.59
CA GLN A 210 3.08 -16.05 1.57
C GLN A 210 3.57 -15.51 0.23
N THR A 211 2.95 -15.92 -0.89
CA THR A 211 3.28 -15.41 -2.22
C THR A 211 3.00 -13.91 -2.33
N ASP A 212 1.87 -13.43 -1.78
CA ASP A 212 1.53 -12.02 -1.76
C ASP A 212 2.47 -11.21 -0.86
N ILE A 213 2.85 -11.76 0.31
CA ILE A 213 3.88 -11.19 1.20
C ILE A 213 5.21 -11.01 0.47
N THR A 214 5.71 -12.08 -0.19
CA THR A 214 6.96 -12.02 -0.95
C THR A 214 6.88 -10.98 -2.08
N ARG A 215 5.74 -10.93 -2.78
CA ARG A 215 5.50 -9.97 -3.85
C ARG A 215 5.49 -8.54 -3.33
N LEU A 216 4.83 -8.27 -2.20
CA LEU A 216 4.82 -6.95 -1.56
C LEU A 216 6.23 -6.52 -1.18
N ARG A 217 7.01 -7.38 -0.51
CA ARG A 217 8.41 -7.07 -0.13
C ARG A 217 9.25 -6.69 -1.35
N SER A 218 9.23 -7.51 -2.40
CA SER A 218 9.98 -7.23 -3.62
C SER A 218 9.58 -5.90 -4.25
N LEU A 219 8.28 -5.60 -4.24
CA LEU A 219 7.74 -4.38 -4.82
C LEU A 219 8.20 -3.15 -4.04
N LEU A 220 8.13 -3.16 -2.70
CA LEU A 220 8.57 -2.06 -1.86
C LEU A 220 10.08 -1.82 -2.00
N VAL A 221 10.90 -2.86 -1.88
CA VAL A 221 12.37 -2.75 -1.98
C VAL A 221 12.80 -2.18 -3.33
N THR A 222 12.27 -2.73 -4.44
CA THR A 222 12.59 -2.21 -5.78
C THR A 222 12.10 -0.77 -5.96
N SER A 223 10.95 -0.42 -5.38
CA SER A 223 10.38 0.92 -5.53
C SER A 223 11.15 1.98 -4.75
N ILE A 224 11.63 1.68 -3.55
CA ILE A 224 12.47 2.58 -2.75
C ILE A 224 13.75 2.89 -3.54
N ALA A 225 14.44 1.87 -4.05
CA ALA A 225 15.63 2.06 -4.88
C ALA A 225 15.37 2.94 -6.12
N ASN A 226 14.24 2.74 -6.80
CA ASN A 226 13.85 3.59 -7.94
C ASN A 226 13.55 5.04 -7.53
N LEU A 227 12.99 5.26 -6.33
CA LEU A 227 12.73 6.59 -5.80
C LEU A 227 14.02 7.31 -5.41
N GLU A 228 14.97 6.60 -4.79
CA GLU A 228 16.31 7.12 -4.49
C GLU A 228 17.02 7.56 -5.78
N GLU A 229 17.06 6.70 -6.80
CA GLU A 229 17.64 7.02 -8.12
C GLU A 229 16.95 8.24 -8.76
N TRP A 230 15.63 8.31 -8.69
CA TRP A 230 14.86 9.43 -9.23
C TRP A 230 15.13 10.74 -8.48
N LEU A 231 15.37 10.69 -7.17
CA LEU A 231 15.73 11.85 -6.34
C LEU A 231 17.18 12.29 -6.53
N SER A 232 18.09 11.38 -6.91
CA SER A 232 19.47 11.72 -7.33
C SER A 232 19.50 12.61 -8.55
N ASP A 233 18.51 12.48 -9.44
CA ASP A 233 18.48 13.23 -10.68
C ASP A 233 17.07 13.72 -11.07
N PRO A 234 16.56 14.75 -10.35
CA PRO A 234 15.23 15.28 -10.63
C PRO A 234 15.14 15.98 -12.00
N GLY A 235 16.28 16.20 -12.68
CA GLY A 235 16.41 16.93 -13.94
C GLY A 235 16.56 16.07 -15.19
N LYS A 236 17.28 14.93 -15.13
CA LYS A 236 17.56 14.06 -16.29
C LYS A 236 16.47 13.02 -16.55
N GLY A 237 15.22 13.47 -16.59
CA GLY A 237 14.15 12.71 -17.24
C GLY A 237 14.42 12.53 -18.74
N GLY A 238 15.31 11.60 -19.10
CA GLY A 238 15.58 11.08 -20.44
C GLY A 238 16.66 11.78 -21.29
N ARG A 239 17.74 12.35 -20.73
CA ARG A 239 18.82 12.96 -21.54
C ARG A 239 20.22 12.46 -21.13
N ASP A 240 21.02 12.13 -22.16
CA ASP A 240 22.18 11.22 -22.15
C ASP A 240 23.21 11.34 -21.02
N ASN A 241 23.61 10.16 -20.55
CA ASN A 241 24.64 9.82 -19.58
C ASN A 241 26.02 10.34 -19.97
N THR A 242 26.42 11.49 -19.43
CA THR A 242 27.84 11.87 -19.38
C THR A 242 28.17 12.19 -17.92
N THR A 243 28.44 11.12 -17.17
CA THR A 243 28.65 11.10 -15.73
C THR A 243 30.11 11.41 -15.38
N ASP A 244 30.34 12.52 -14.68
CA ASP A 244 31.47 12.66 -13.77
C ASP A 244 31.07 12.02 -12.42
N ALA A 245 31.86 11.06 -11.95
CA ALA A 245 31.54 10.15 -10.85
C ALA A 245 31.67 10.76 -9.43
N ARG A 246 31.08 11.94 -9.20
CA ARG A 246 31.22 12.68 -7.92
C ARG A 246 29.90 13.11 -7.25
N GLU A 247 28.74 12.69 -7.75
CA GLU A 247 27.43 13.19 -7.29
C GLU A 247 26.66 12.25 -6.34
N GLU A 248 27.22 11.13 -5.87
CA GLU A 248 26.50 10.20 -4.96
C GLU A 248 26.16 10.81 -3.59
N ASP A 249 26.86 11.88 -3.16
CA ASP A 249 26.60 12.56 -1.88
C ASP A 249 25.38 13.53 -1.92
N ASP A 250 24.71 13.70 -3.07
CA ASP A 250 23.74 14.79 -3.22
C ASP A 250 22.31 14.47 -2.76
N VAL A 251 21.84 13.21 -2.76
CA VAL A 251 20.46 12.89 -2.36
C VAL A 251 20.23 13.09 -0.88
N SER A 252 21.02 12.42 -0.04
CA SER A 252 20.88 12.53 1.42
C SER A 252 21.08 13.98 1.85
N GLY A 253 22.06 14.67 1.26
CA GLY A 253 22.26 16.11 1.50
C GLY A 253 21.08 16.97 1.04
N MET A 254 20.43 16.66 -0.08
CA MET A 254 19.21 17.34 -0.53
C MET A 254 18.05 17.08 0.44
N LEU A 255 17.78 15.83 0.80
CA LEU A 255 16.70 15.46 1.71
C LEU A 255 16.91 16.02 3.12
N GLU A 256 18.16 16.04 3.60
CA GLU A 256 18.55 16.65 4.88
C GLU A 256 18.31 18.17 4.87
N ARG A 257 18.74 18.86 3.79
CA ARG A 257 18.45 20.31 3.61
C ARG A 257 16.96 20.61 3.57
N LEU A 258 16.15 19.68 3.07
CA LEU A 258 14.69 19.78 3.02
C LEU A 258 14.01 19.38 4.34
N GLY A 259 14.75 18.75 5.27
CA GLY A 259 14.27 18.26 6.55
C GLY A 259 13.34 17.06 6.43
N VAL A 260 13.48 16.26 5.37
CA VAL A 260 12.63 15.09 5.08
C VAL A 260 13.42 13.78 4.97
N LEU A 261 14.71 13.79 5.33
CA LEU A 261 15.56 12.59 5.27
C LEU A 261 15.03 11.48 6.18
N ASP A 262 14.74 11.81 7.44
CA ASP A 262 14.20 10.83 8.41
C ASP A 262 12.88 10.23 7.93
N GLU A 263 11.98 11.05 7.36
CA GLU A 263 10.70 10.60 6.80
C GLU A 263 10.89 9.67 5.57
N PHE A 264 11.95 9.90 4.80
CA PHE A 264 12.31 9.07 3.64
C PHE A 264 12.93 7.73 4.08
N ASP A 265 13.83 7.75 5.06
CA ASP A 265 14.50 6.55 5.59
C ASP A 265 13.51 5.62 6.32
N ASP A 266 12.49 6.20 6.96
CA ASP A 266 11.40 5.47 7.62
C ASP A 266 10.30 5.01 6.65
N LEU A 267 10.45 5.22 5.33
CA LEU A 267 9.44 4.81 4.34
C LEU A 267 9.17 3.31 4.40
N PHE A 268 7.90 2.97 4.61
CA PHE A 268 7.44 1.59 4.77
C PHE A 268 8.07 0.84 5.96
N GLY A 269 8.71 1.53 6.91
CA GLY A 269 9.34 0.90 8.07
C GLY A 269 8.35 0.02 8.83
N ARG A 270 7.12 0.51 9.04
CA ARG A 270 6.07 -0.23 9.76
C ARG A 270 5.66 -1.49 9.01
N THR A 271 5.38 -1.38 7.71
CA THR A 271 5.04 -2.54 6.88
C THR A 271 6.21 -3.53 6.82
N MET A 272 7.45 -3.07 6.68
CA MET A 272 8.63 -3.94 6.59
C MET A 272 8.93 -4.64 7.92
N ASP A 273 8.74 -3.98 9.05
CA ASP A 273 8.84 -4.60 10.39
C ASP A 273 7.80 -5.69 10.56
N PHE A 274 6.54 -5.39 10.21
CA PHE A 274 5.46 -6.36 10.23
C PHE A 274 5.79 -7.57 9.34
N LEU A 275 6.19 -7.32 8.10
CA LEU A 275 6.54 -8.38 7.15
C LEU A 275 7.71 -9.22 7.69
N SER A 276 8.73 -8.60 8.28
CA SER A 276 9.89 -9.31 8.85
C SER A 276 9.51 -10.23 10.01
N GLY A 277 8.54 -9.84 10.85
CA GLY A 277 7.99 -10.67 11.92
C GLY A 277 7.41 -12.00 11.45
N PHE A 278 6.81 -12.05 10.25
CA PHE A 278 6.29 -13.30 9.67
C PHE A 278 7.39 -14.28 9.23
N GLY A 279 8.61 -13.80 9.01
CA GLY A 279 9.75 -14.64 8.62
C GLY A 279 10.38 -15.42 9.79
N GLY A 280 10.15 -14.98 11.04
CA GLY A 280 10.79 -15.57 12.22
C GLY A 280 9.96 -16.63 12.95
N GLY A 281 8.63 -16.62 12.80
CA GLY A 281 7.71 -17.53 13.53
C GLY A 281 7.34 -18.83 12.81
N PHE A 282 7.66 -18.94 11.51
CA PHE A 282 7.57 -20.18 10.73
C PHE A 282 8.95 -20.79 10.48
N ALA A 283 9.94 -20.49 11.34
CA ALA A 283 10.88 -21.53 11.68
C ALA A 283 10.00 -22.65 12.22
N LEU A 284 9.72 -23.64 11.36
CA LEU A 284 9.34 -24.97 11.79
C LEU A 284 10.22 -25.20 13.03
N GLU A 285 9.63 -25.18 14.23
CA GLU A 285 10.23 -25.98 15.29
C GLU A 285 10.49 -27.28 14.57
N PRO A 286 11.77 -27.70 14.38
CA PRO A 286 12.02 -28.96 13.76
C PRO A 286 11.16 -29.89 14.57
N GLU A 287 10.07 -30.41 13.97
CA GLU A 287 9.21 -31.39 14.62
C GLU A 287 10.23 -32.27 15.28
N THR A 288 10.22 -32.28 16.62
CA THR A 288 11.09 -33.16 17.36
C THR A 288 10.76 -34.48 16.74
N ILE A 289 11.65 -34.94 15.86
CA ILE A 289 11.63 -36.26 15.30
C ILE A 289 11.78 -37.02 16.59
N VAL A 290 10.63 -37.44 17.13
CA VAL A 290 10.52 -38.47 18.11
C VAL A 290 11.23 -39.59 17.37
N LYS A 291 12.52 -39.74 17.68
CA LYS A 291 13.25 -40.94 17.40
C LYS A 291 12.38 -41.99 18.08
N GLY A 292 11.54 -42.63 17.26
CA GLY A 292 11.07 -43.95 17.60
C GLY A 292 12.34 -44.74 17.78
N ASP A 293 12.71 -44.93 19.05
CA ASP A 293 13.54 -46.03 19.46
C ASP A 293 12.73 -47.30 19.18
N ASP A 294 12.57 -47.64 17.90
CA ASP A 294 12.10 -48.94 17.45
C ASP A 294 13.37 -49.78 17.25
N GLU A 295 13.71 -50.44 18.36
CA GLU A 295 14.31 -51.77 18.49
C GLU A 295 14.54 -52.47 17.13
N GLU A 296 15.80 -52.64 16.71
CA GLU A 296 16.51 -53.92 16.84
C GLU A 296 15.56 -55.13 16.79
N ASP A 297 15.35 -55.71 15.60
CA ASP A 297 15.38 -57.17 15.41
C ASP A 297 15.29 -57.58 13.92
N GLU A 298 15.93 -58.73 13.63
CA GLU A 298 15.85 -59.58 12.43
C GLU A 298 16.76 -59.29 11.21
N GLU A 299 18.03 -59.62 11.42
CA GLU A 299 18.74 -60.76 10.78
C GLU A 299 18.07 -61.50 9.59
N ALA A 300 18.86 -61.61 8.49
CA ALA A 300 18.91 -62.66 7.45
C ALA A 300 17.80 -62.77 6.37
N ASP A 301 18.15 -62.45 5.12
CA ASP A 301 18.38 -63.39 4.00
C ASP A 301 18.69 -62.57 2.72
N MET A 302 19.92 -62.50 2.23
CA MET A 302 20.48 -63.41 1.22
C MET A 302 19.53 -63.72 0.06
N VAL A 303 19.51 -62.91 -1.01
CA VAL A 303 19.45 -63.44 -2.39
C VAL A 303 20.25 -62.54 -3.34
N GLU A 304 21.20 -63.21 -3.96
CA GLU A 304 22.13 -62.84 -5.00
C GLU A 304 21.43 -62.60 -6.36
N VAL A 305 22.23 -62.20 -7.36
CA VAL A 305 22.00 -62.36 -8.81
C VAL A 305 21.11 -61.32 -9.51
N VAL A 306 21.72 -60.45 -10.32
CA VAL A 306 21.96 -60.66 -11.77
C VAL A 306 22.35 -59.29 -12.35
N THR A 307 23.62 -59.18 -12.73
CA THR A 307 24.10 -58.22 -13.72
C THR A 307 23.39 -58.43 -15.06
N ASN A 308 22.84 -57.38 -15.66
CA ASN A 308 22.67 -57.37 -17.10
C ASN A 308 23.14 -56.03 -17.67
N GLU A 309 24.33 -56.09 -18.27
CA GLU A 309 24.74 -55.26 -19.39
C GLU A 309 23.67 -55.36 -20.50
N TYR A 310 23.44 -54.29 -21.26
CA TYR A 310 23.57 -54.28 -22.72
C TYR A 310 23.25 -52.89 -23.29
N SER A 311 24.30 -52.29 -23.87
CA SER A 311 24.36 -51.38 -25.04
C SER A 311 23.50 -50.13 -25.09
#